data_AF-A0AAE3EY63-F1
#
_entry.id   AF-A0AAE3EY63-F1
#
_cell.length_a   1.000
_cell.length_b   1.000
_cell.length_c   1.000
_cell.angle_alpha   90.00
_cell.angle_beta   90.00
_cell.angle_gamma   90.00
#
_symmetry.space_group_name_H-M   'P 1'
#
loop_
_entity.id
_entity.type
_entity.pdbx_description
1 polymer ?
#
loop_
_entity_poly.entity_id
_entity_poly.type
_entity_poly.pdbx_seq_one_letter_code
_entity_poly.pdbx_strand_id
1 'polypeptide(L)'
;MLAGTTKDKITNSYYIFPELKTISFQDFKAIYTRLKTVITRLNDNLADIATLAKIDKKITNHIARHSIGNIAGDKVSPQMLQKLYRHTHLSTTICYQGNFIHKNADEVLEAIIDFSN
;
A
#
# COMPACT_ATOMS: atom_id res chain seq x y z
N MET A 1 -17.94 13.62 20.52
CA MET A 1 -17.81 12.25 21.06
C MET A 1 -16.49 11.65 20.58
N LEU A 2 -15.45 11.76 21.39
CA LEU A 2 -14.16 11.09 21.17
C LEU A 2 -13.96 10.17 22.37
N ALA A 3 -14.26 8.88 22.21
CA ALA A 3 -14.16 7.90 23.29
C ALA A 3 -12.85 7.12 23.17
N GLY A 4 -11.91 7.45 24.05
CA GLY A 4 -11.12 6.48 24.79
C GLY A 4 -10.04 5.71 24.05
N THR A 5 -8.82 6.27 24.02
CA THR A 5 -7.58 5.47 23.94
C THR A 5 -7.38 4.73 25.26
N THR A 6 -7.98 3.55 25.41
CA THR A 6 -7.70 2.68 26.56
C THR A 6 -6.38 1.97 26.32
N LYS A 7 -5.42 2.22 27.21
CA LYS A 7 -4.18 1.45 27.36
C LYS A 7 -4.53 0.01 27.75
N ASP A 8 -4.77 -0.85 26.77
CA ASP A 8 -4.92 -2.27 27.02
C ASP A 8 -3.54 -2.96 26.99
N LYS A 9 -3.27 -3.67 28.09
CA LYS A 9 -2.04 -4.43 28.32
C LYS A 9 -1.79 -5.41 27.17
N ILE A 10 -0.54 -5.45 26.71
CA ILE A 10 -0.03 -6.33 25.63
C ILE A 10 -0.04 -7.78 26.12
N THR A 11 -1.21 -8.42 26.21
CA THR A 11 -1.36 -9.86 26.49
C THR A 11 -2.71 -10.37 25.99
N ASN A 12 -2.88 -10.46 24.67
CA ASN A 12 -3.47 -11.60 23.95
C ASN A 12 -3.53 -11.20 22.47
N SER A 13 -3.27 -12.15 21.57
CA SER A 13 -3.39 -11.96 20.13
C SER A 13 -4.80 -11.47 19.81
N TYR A 14 -4.96 -10.19 19.47
CA TYR A 14 -6.23 -9.62 19.00
C TYR A 14 -5.99 -8.92 17.68
N TYR A 15 -6.96 -9.04 16.76
CA TYR A 15 -6.91 -8.29 15.52
C TYR A 15 -7.03 -6.79 15.79
N ILE A 16 -6.17 -6.00 15.14
CA ILE A 16 -6.23 -4.54 15.15
C ILE A 16 -7.55 -4.08 14.53
N PHE A 17 -7.97 -4.73 13.44
CA PHE A 17 -9.20 -4.41 12.72
C PHE A 17 -10.43 -4.94 13.48
N PRO A 18 -11.40 -4.06 13.83
CA PRO A 18 -12.65 -4.45 14.48
C PRO A 18 -13.39 -5.56 13.74
N GLU A 19 -13.34 -5.55 12.41
CA GLU A 19 -14.05 -6.51 11.56
C GLU A 19 -13.61 -7.96 11.73
N LEU A 20 -12.43 -8.19 12.32
CA LEU A 20 -11.85 -9.51 12.55
C LEU A 20 -11.87 -9.92 14.03
N LYS A 21 -12.24 -9.03 14.97
CA LYS A 21 -12.15 -9.29 16.42
C LYS A 21 -12.96 -10.49 16.90
N THR A 22 -13.99 -10.90 16.15
CA THR A 22 -14.86 -12.03 16.47
C THR A 22 -14.41 -13.35 15.83
N ILE A 23 -13.29 -13.34 15.08
CA ILE A 23 -12.81 -14.49 14.31
C ILE A 23 -11.58 -15.06 14.99
N SER A 24 -11.50 -16.40 15.07
CA SER A 24 -10.34 -17.10 15.60
C SER A 24 -9.16 -17.07 14.61
N PHE A 25 -7.93 -16.98 15.13
CA PHE A 25 -6.70 -16.99 14.31
C PHE A 25 -6.48 -18.29 13.55
N GLN A 26 -7.06 -19.40 14.02
CA GLN A 26 -6.94 -20.71 13.38
C GLN A 26 -7.95 -20.92 12.26
N ASP A 27 -8.99 -20.07 12.15
CA ASP A 27 -10.02 -20.20 11.12
C ASP A 27 -9.69 -19.37 9.87
N PHE A 28 -8.72 -19.86 9.09
CA PHE A 28 -8.28 -19.20 7.86
C PHE A 28 -9.41 -18.95 6.85
N LYS A 29 -10.42 -19.82 6.81
CA LYS A 29 -11.56 -19.69 5.91
C LYS A 29 -12.47 -18.53 6.33
N ALA A 30 -12.78 -18.43 7.61
CA ALA A 30 -13.55 -17.30 8.15
C ALA A 30 -12.80 -15.98 7.97
N ILE A 31 -11.50 -15.96 8.26
CA ILE A 31 -10.64 -14.78 8.05
C ILE A 31 -10.70 -14.32 6.59
N TYR A 32 -10.44 -15.23 5.65
CA TYR A 32 -10.45 -14.92 4.22
C TYR A 32 -11.81 -14.39 3.75
N THR A 33 -12.89 -15.06 4.14
CA THR A 33 -14.25 -14.67 3.77
C THR A 33 -14.58 -13.28 4.30
N ARG A 34 -14.21 -13.01 5.56
CA ARG A 34 -14.44 -11.70 6.18
C ARG A 34 -13.64 -10.60 5.50
N LEU A 35 -12.35 -10.85 5.22
CA LEU A 35 -11.49 -9.91 4.51
C LEU A 35 -12.05 -9.58 3.13
N LYS A 36 -12.49 -10.58 2.37
CA LYS A 36 -13.10 -10.38 1.04
C LYS A 36 -14.29 -9.43 1.12
N THR A 37 -15.23 -9.69 2.03
CA THR A 37 -16.42 -8.85 2.21
C THR A 37 -16.06 -7.41 2.62
N VAL A 38 -15.11 -7.26 3.54
CA VAL A 38 -14.68 -5.93 4.00
C VAL A 38 -13.98 -5.15 2.90
N ILE A 39 -13.12 -5.80 2.12
CA ILE A 39 -12.42 -5.17 0.99
C ILE A 39 -13.40 -4.69 -0.07
N THR A 40 -14.42 -5.50 -0.40
CA THR A 40 -15.48 -5.08 -1.34
C THR A 40 -16.18 -3.82 -0.82
N ARG A 41 -16.68 -3.86 0.42
CA ARG A 41 -17.35 -2.70 1.04
C ARG A 41 -16.46 -1.44 1.05
N LEU A 42 -15.18 -1.59 1.34
CA LEU A 42 -14.24 -0.46 1.34
C LEU A 42 -14.06 0.12 -0.08
N ASN A 43 -13.96 -0.73 -1.11
CA ASN A 43 -13.86 -0.25 -2.50
C ASN A 43 -15.15 0.42 -2.97
N ASP A 44 -16.33 -0.04 -2.52
CA ASP A 44 -17.61 0.61 -2.82
C ASP A 44 -17.66 2.01 -2.21
N ASN A 45 -17.31 2.14 -0.91
CA ASN A 45 -17.22 3.44 -0.26
C ASN A 45 -16.17 4.35 -0.92
N LEU A 46 -15.06 3.81 -1.41
CA LEU A 46 -14.06 4.58 -2.15
C LEU A 46 -14.62 5.13 -3.47
N ALA A 47 -15.50 4.40 -4.16
CA ALA A 47 -16.17 4.89 -5.36
C ALA A 47 -17.10 6.07 -5.05
N ASP A 48 -17.83 6.02 -3.93
CA ASP A 48 -18.67 7.12 -3.47
C ASP A 48 -17.82 8.36 -3.13
N ILE A 49 -16.72 8.17 -2.39
CA ILE A 49 -15.79 9.24 -2.05
C ILE A 49 -15.17 9.85 -3.30
N ALA A 50 -14.81 9.05 -4.31
CA ALA A 50 -14.27 9.55 -5.57
C ALA A 50 -15.27 10.45 -6.29
N THR A 51 -16.55 10.08 -6.28
CA THR A 51 -17.64 10.88 -6.87
C THR A 51 -17.77 12.22 -6.17
N LEU A 52 -17.79 12.23 -4.83
CA LEU A 52 -17.85 13.45 -4.02
C LEU A 52 -16.62 14.35 -4.22
N ALA A 53 -15.45 13.74 -4.41
CA ALA A 53 -14.19 14.43 -4.65
C ALA A 53 -13.98 14.82 -6.13
N LYS A 54 -14.94 14.51 -7.03
CA LYS A 54 -14.82 14.73 -8.49
C LYS A 54 -13.56 14.10 -9.08
N ILE A 55 -13.25 12.88 -8.67
CA ILE A 55 -12.14 12.08 -9.20
C ILE A 55 -12.71 11.10 -10.22
N ASP A 56 -12.41 11.32 -11.50
CA ASP A 56 -12.91 10.47 -12.60
C ASP A 56 -12.19 9.12 -12.68
N LYS A 57 -10.98 9.02 -12.12
CA LYS A 57 -10.21 7.78 -12.09
C LYS A 57 -10.78 6.83 -11.05
N LYS A 58 -10.98 5.57 -11.44
CA LYS A 58 -11.34 4.49 -10.50
C LYS A 58 -10.27 4.38 -9.41
N ILE A 59 -10.68 4.48 -8.15
CA ILE A 59 -9.80 4.26 -6.99
C ILE A 59 -10.17 2.96 -6.28
N THR A 60 -9.17 2.22 -5.82
CA THR A 60 -9.33 0.97 -5.08
C THR A 60 -8.20 0.83 -4.07
N ASN A 61 -8.37 -0.06 -3.09
CA ASN A 61 -7.29 -0.40 -2.15
C ASN A 61 -6.00 -0.86 -2.85
N HIS A 62 -6.10 -1.56 -3.99
CA HIS A 62 -4.94 -1.98 -4.76
C HIS A 62 -4.20 -0.79 -5.39
N ILE A 63 -4.94 0.22 -5.86
CA ILE A 63 -4.37 1.45 -6.41
C ILE A 63 -3.67 2.26 -5.31
N ALA A 64 -4.22 2.32 -4.10
CA ALA A 64 -3.55 2.98 -2.98
C ALA A 64 -2.16 2.38 -2.69
N ARG A 65 -2.02 1.04 -2.77
CA ARG A 65 -0.71 0.38 -2.65
C ARG A 65 0.26 0.84 -3.75
N HIS A 66 -0.20 0.89 -5.00
CA HIS A 66 0.61 1.38 -6.12
C HIS A 66 0.98 2.86 -5.97
N SER A 67 0.05 3.71 -5.52
CA SER A 67 0.31 5.13 -5.26
C SER A 67 1.37 5.32 -4.18
N ILE A 68 1.31 4.57 -3.08
CA ILE A 68 2.33 4.60 -2.04
C ILE A 68 3.68 4.13 -2.61
N GLY A 69 3.69 3.06 -3.40
CA GLY A 69 4.89 2.54 -4.06
C GLY A 69 5.54 3.56 -5.00
N ASN A 70 4.75 4.23 -5.84
CA ASN A 70 5.23 5.29 -6.74
C ASN A 70 5.79 6.49 -5.96
N ILE A 71 5.02 7.03 -5.01
CA ILE A 71 5.45 8.19 -4.20
C ILE A 71 6.72 7.86 -3.40
N ALA A 72 6.82 6.63 -2.89
CA ALA A 72 8.01 6.19 -2.17
C ALA A 72 9.19 5.92 -3.11
N GLY A 73 8.96 5.37 -4.31
CA GLY A 73 10.00 5.16 -5.32
C GLY A 73 10.67 6.46 -5.78
N ASP A 74 9.87 7.53 -5.92
CA ASP A 74 10.36 8.84 -6.35
C ASP A 74 11.09 9.62 -5.23
N LYS A 75 10.82 9.31 -3.95
CA LYS A 75 11.34 10.07 -2.79
C LYS A 75 12.32 9.31 -1.90
N VAL A 76 12.34 7.99 -1.99
CA VAL A 76 13.06 7.13 -1.04
C VAL A 76 14.07 6.30 -1.80
N SER A 77 15.35 6.52 -1.47
CA SER A 77 16.43 5.79 -2.11
C SER A 77 16.27 4.27 -1.93
N PRO A 78 16.74 3.46 -2.90
CA PRO A 78 16.69 1.99 -2.81
C PRO A 78 17.23 1.43 -1.49
N GLN A 79 18.20 2.11 -0.87
CA GLN A 79 18.79 1.75 0.42
C GLN A 79 17.84 1.97 1.60
N MET A 80 16.99 2.99 1.56
CA MET A 80 15.97 3.18 2.60
C MET A 80 14.80 2.21 2.43
N LEU A 81 14.43 1.88 1.19
CA LEU A 81 13.43 0.84 0.93
C LEU A 81 13.93 -0.55 1.34
N GLN A 82 15.22 -0.85 1.16
CA GLN A 82 15.84 -2.07 1.69
C GLN A 82 15.67 -2.17 3.22
N LYS A 83 15.90 -1.07 3.95
CA LYS A 83 15.72 -1.02 5.42
C LYS A 83 14.24 -1.16 5.82
N LEU A 84 13.35 -0.50 5.09
CA LEU A 84 11.90 -0.57 5.34
C LEU A 84 11.34 -1.97 5.11
N TYR A 85 11.75 -2.63 4.02
CA TYR A 85 11.35 -4.00 3.68
C TYR A 85 12.17 -5.08 4.40
N ARG A 86 13.19 -4.67 5.17
CA ARG A 86 14.10 -5.57 5.92
C ARG A 86 14.78 -6.61 5.02
N HIS A 87 15.13 -6.22 3.80
CA HIS A 87 15.89 -7.09 2.90
C HIS A 87 17.38 -7.10 3.29
N THR A 88 17.96 -8.28 3.36
CA THR A 88 19.40 -8.45 3.64
C THR A 88 20.27 -7.87 2.52
N HIS A 89 19.81 -7.98 1.26
CA HIS A 89 20.55 -7.54 0.08
C HIS A 89 19.79 -6.48 -0.71
N LEU A 90 20.52 -5.46 -1.16
CA LEU A 90 19.99 -4.36 -1.97
C LEU A 90 19.46 -4.84 -3.33
N SER A 91 20.09 -5.87 -3.91
CA SER A 91 19.68 -6.48 -5.18
C SER A 91 18.23 -6.98 -5.15
N THR A 92 17.77 -7.50 -4.01
CA THR A 92 16.37 -7.92 -3.82
C THR A 92 15.42 -6.73 -3.96
N THR A 93 15.75 -5.57 -3.37
CA THR A 93 14.95 -4.35 -3.46
C THR A 93 14.96 -3.76 -4.87
N ILE A 94 16.12 -3.76 -5.54
CA ILE A 94 16.24 -3.27 -6.93
C ILE A 94 15.37 -4.09 -7.88
N CYS A 95 15.27 -5.41 -7.70
CA CYS A 95 14.40 -6.25 -8.52
C CYS A 95 12.90 -5.90 -8.36
N TYR A 96 12.46 -5.62 -7.13
CA TYR A 96 11.10 -5.10 -6.88
C TYR A 96 10.88 -3.70 -7.47
N GLN A 97 11.95 -2.89 -7.54
CA GLN A 97 11.93 -1.56 -8.17
C GLN A 97 12.08 -1.58 -9.69
N GLY A 98 12.58 -2.66 -10.30
CA GLY A 98 12.79 -2.75 -11.75
C GLY A 98 11.52 -2.48 -12.55
N ASN A 99 10.36 -2.85 -12.00
CA ASN A 99 9.05 -2.54 -12.57
C ASN A 99 8.68 -1.03 -12.51
N PHE A 100 9.35 -0.24 -11.67
CA PHE A 100 9.15 1.21 -11.52
C PHE A 100 10.17 2.04 -12.34
N ILE A 101 11.38 1.51 -12.59
CA ILE A 101 12.49 2.24 -13.24
C ILE A 101 12.20 2.60 -14.70
N HIS A 102 11.34 1.84 -15.39
CA HIS A 102 11.07 2.08 -16.82
C HIS A 102 10.60 3.51 -17.13
N LYS A 103 9.89 4.18 -16.22
CA LYS A 103 9.51 5.60 -16.42
C LYS A 103 10.65 6.60 -16.26
N ASN A 104 11.50 6.41 -15.24
CA ASN A 104 12.62 7.32 -14.97
C ASN A 104 13.75 7.13 -16.00
N ALA A 105 13.90 5.92 -16.56
CA ALA A 105 14.89 5.68 -17.60
C ALA A 105 14.55 6.44 -18.88
N ASP A 106 13.27 6.46 -19.28
CA ASP A 106 12.81 7.20 -20.47
C ASP A 106 12.98 8.72 -20.30
N GLU A 107 12.66 9.28 -19.13
CA GLU A 107 12.87 10.72 -18.83
C GLU A 107 14.35 11.13 -18.79
N VAL A 108 15.21 10.27 -18.23
CA VAL A 108 16.67 10.52 -18.20
C VAL A 108 17.27 10.37 -19.60
N LEU A 109 16.77 9.43 -20.39
CA LEU A 109 17.21 9.23 -21.77
C LEU A 109 16.82 10.44 -22.64
N GLU A 110 15.60 10.95 -22.52
CA GLU A 110 15.17 12.19 -23.19
C GLU A 110 16.04 13.39 -22.77
N ALA A 111 16.33 13.55 -21.47
CA ALA A 111 17.17 14.64 -20.99
C ALA A 111 18.62 14.60 -21.51
N ILE A 112 19.18 13.41 -21.75
CA ILE A 112 20.52 13.22 -22.33
C ILE A 112 20.51 13.49 -23.84
N ILE A 113 19.45 13.08 -24.53
CA ILE A 113 19.27 13.30 -25.98
C ILE A 113 19.07 14.80 -26.27
N ASP A 114 18.28 15.51 -25.46
CA ASP A 114 18.07 16.96 -25.60
C ASP A 114 19.31 17.79 -25.28
N PHE A 115 20.19 17.33 -24.39
CA PHE A 115 21.46 18.02 -24.09
C PHE A 115 22.51 17.85 -25.20
N SER A 116 22.28 16.93 -26.14
CA SER A 116 23.23 16.58 -27.20
C SER A 116 22.92 17.25 -28.56
N ASN A 117 21.92 18.15 -28.60
CA ASN A 117 21.58 18.99 -29.75
C ASN A 117 21.80 20.48 -29.47
#